data_AF-A0A937C987-F1
#
_entry.id   AF-A0A937C987-F1
#
_cell.length_a   1.000
_cell.length_b   1.000
_cell.length_c   1.000
_cell.angle_alpha   90.00
_cell.angle_beta   90.00
_cell.angle_gamma   90.00
#
_symmetry.space_group_name_H-M   'P 1'
#
loop_
_entity.id
_entity.type
_entity.pdbx_description
1 polymer ?
#
loop_
_entity_poly.entity_id
_entity_poly.type
_entity_poly.pdbx_seq_one_letter_code
_entity_poly.pdbx_strand_id
1 'polypeptide(L)'
;MSSIQVHHAKLWFAGQNQNWKLADFEVHEMTEAFNNIRQYQSERKESEKIEIINPALDSVNAAIQQKDPALFKSGYVFLTNTCNNCHHAVDFEFNVVKIPEIPPVSNQDFKINK
;
A
#
# COMPACT_ATOMS: atom_id res chain seq x y z
N MET A 1 -9.82 5.32 3.90
CA MET A 1 -8.40 5.47 4.22
C MET A 1 -7.91 4.54 5.34
N SER A 2 -8.61 4.35 6.46
CA SER A 2 -8.13 3.48 7.56
C SER A 2 -7.81 2.04 7.16
N SER A 3 -8.64 1.40 6.32
CA SER A 3 -8.35 0.06 5.79
C SER A 3 -7.08 0.04 4.94
N ILE A 4 -6.96 0.96 3.99
CA ILE A 4 -5.80 1.11 3.11
C ILE A 4 -4.50 1.25 3.91
N GLN A 5 -4.50 2.05 4.99
CA GLN A 5 -3.31 2.22 5.83
C GLN A 5 -2.94 0.95 6.58
N VAL A 6 -3.92 0.15 7.03
CA VAL A 6 -3.66 -1.15 7.63
C VAL A 6 -3.05 -2.11 6.61
N HIS A 7 -3.62 -2.23 5.40
CA HIS A 7 -3.07 -3.08 4.34
C HIS A 7 -1.68 -2.62 3.91
N HIS A 8 -1.44 -1.32 3.76
CA HIS A 8 -0.11 -0.76 3.52
C HIS A 8 0.89 -1.17 4.60
N ALA A 9 0.50 -1.15 5.88
CA ALA A 9 1.38 -1.58 6.95
C ALA A 9 1.61 -3.10 6.95
N LYS A 10 0.56 -3.91 6.74
CA LYS A 10 0.66 -5.37 6.66
C LYS A 10 1.54 -5.83 5.48
N LEU A 11 1.39 -5.17 4.34
CA LEU A 11 2.17 -5.38 3.13
C LEU A 11 3.68 -5.27 3.41
N TRP A 12 4.11 -4.26 4.18
CA TRP A 12 5.51 -4.11 4.57
C TRP A 12 6.03 -5.35 5.29
N PHE A 13 5.35 -5.77 6.35
CA PHE A 13 5.80 -6.90 7.16
C PHE A 13 5.73 -8.22 6.39
N ALA A 14 4.72 -8.39 5.52
CA ALA A 14 4.65 -9.54 4.62
C ALA A 14 5.87 -9.61 3.69
N GLY A 15 6.20 -8.50 3.01
CA GLY A 15 7.35 -8.44 2.11
C GLY A 15 8.70 -8.55 2.81
N GLN A 16 8.87 -7.94 4.00
CA GLN A 16 10.08 -8.10 4.81
C GLN A 16 10.33 -9.56 5.22
N ASN A 17 9.27 -10.31 5.51
CA ASN A 17 9.35 -11.74 5.82
C ASN A 17 9.33 -12.63 4.57
N GLN A 18 9.37 -12.04 3.37
CA GLN A 18 9.28 -12.75 2.08
C GLN A 18 8.05 -13.66 1.99
N ASN A 19 6.99 -13.35 2.73
CA ASN A 19 5.70 -14.02 2.63
C ASN A 19 4.95 -13.45 1.42
N TRP A 20 5.40 -13.85 0.23
CA TRP A 20 4.93 -13.29 -1.04
C TRP A 20 3.45 -13.51 -1.28
N LYS A 21 2.87 -14.61 -0.78
CA LYS A 21 1.42 -14.85 -0.86
C LYS A 21 0.64 -13.83 -0.04
N LEU A 22 1.12 -13.52 1.16
CA LEU A 22 0.49 -12.49 1.98
C LEU A 22 0.73 -11.09 1.39
N ALA A 23 1.93 -10.80 0.87
CA ALA A 23 2.21 -9.52 0.22
C ALA A 23 1.31 -9.30 -1.00
N ASP A 24 1.13 -10.33 -1.83
CA ASP A 24 0.21 -10.34 -2.97
C ASP A 24 -1.24 -10.08 -2.54
N PHE A 25 -1.70 -10.76 -1.49
CA PHE A 25 -3.02 -10.50 -0.91
C PHE A 25 -3.19 -9.04 -0.46
N GLU A 26 -2.25 -8.50 0.32
CA GLU A 26 -2.37 -7.15 0.87
C GLU A 26 -2.32 -6.05 -0.22
N VAL A 27 -1.52 -6.22 -1.28
CA VAL A 27 -1.51 -5.25 -2.41
C VAL A 27 -2.79 -5.32 -3.24
N HIS A 28 -3.39 -6.51 -3.39
CA HIS A 28 -4.69 -6.65 -4.05
C HIS A 28 -5.81 -6.00 -3.24
N GLU A 29 -5.88 -6.20 -1.92
CA GLU A 29 -6.86 -5.53 -1.05
C GLU A 29 -6.74 -4.00 -1.12
N MET A 30 -5.51 -3.46 -1.19
CA MET A 30 -5.29 -2.03 -1.43
C MET A 30 -5.85 -1.60 -2.79
N THR A 31 -5.56 -2.36 -3.85
CA THR A 31 -6.02 -2.07 -5.21
C THR A 31 -7.54 -2.05 -5.30
N GLU A 32 -8.22 -3.02 -4.69
CA GLU A 32 -9.67 -3.06 -4.59
C GLU A 32 -10.22 -1.85 -3.82
N ALA A 33 -9.60 -1.49 -2.70
CA ALA A 33 -10.01 -0.32 -1.92
C ALA A 33 -9.88 1.00 -2.72
N PHE A 34 -8.81 1.17 -3.51
CA PHE A 34 -8.65 2.34 -4.39
C PHE A 34 -9.65 2.33 -5.55
N ASN A 35 -9.93 1.17 -6.16
CA ASN A 35 -10.97 1.04 -7.18
C ASN A 35 -12.36 1.39 -6.62
N ASN A 36 -12.65 0.98 -5.39
CA ASN A 36 -13.90 1.34 -4.72
C ASN A 36 -14.02 2.85 -4.46
N ILE A 37 -12.93 3.53 -4.10
CA ILE A 37 -12.94 5.00 -3.97
C ILE A 37 -13.28 5.64 -5.33
N ARG A 38 -12.61 5.19 -6.40
CA ARG A 38 -12.87 5.70 -7.76
C ARG A 38 -14.33 5.48 -8.19
N GLN A 39 -14.89 4.32 -7.88
CA GLN A 39 -16.25 3.95 -8.29
C GLN A 39 -17.33 4.64 -7.47
N TYR A 40 -17.19 4.66 -6.15
CA TYR A 40 -18.27 5.03 -5.23
C TYR A 40 -18.09 6.39 -4.56
N GLN A 41 -16.96 7.06 -4.78
CA GLN A 41 -16.67 8.39 -4.21
C GLN A 41 -16.19 9.38 -5.27
N SER A 42 -16.63 9.19 -6.52
CA SER A 42 -16.21 10.02 -7.68
C SER A 42 -16.66 11.48 -7.57
N GLU A 43 -17.62 11.80 -6.71
CA GLU A 43 -18.11 13.14 -6.43
C GLU A 43 -17.17 13.96 -5.51
N ARG A 44 -16.19 13.31 -4.88
CA ARG A 44 -15.24 13.96 -3.98
C ARG A 44 -14.05 14.51 -4.75
N LYS A 45 -13.67 15.77 -4.46
CA LYS A 45 -12.50 16.42 -5.08
C LYS A 45 -11.21 15.62 -4.84
N GLU A 46 -11.08 15.03 -3.67
CA GLU A 46 -9.93 14.22 -3.27
C GLU A 46 -9.80 12.96 -4.14
N SER A 47 -10.93 12.40 -4.58
CA SER A 47 -10.97 11.21 -5.44
C SER A 47 -10.58 11.50 -6.88
N GLU A 48 -10.64 12.76 -7.34
CA GLU A 48 -10.24 13.13 -8.72
C GLU A 48 -8.77 12.80 -9.01
N LYS A 49 -7.92 12.77 -7.99
CA LYS A 49 -6.49 12.44 -8.12
C LYS A 49 -6.15 11.02 -7.73
N ILE A 50 -7.13 10.16 -7.45
CA ILE A 50 -6.87 8.82 -6.90
C ILE A 50 -6.01 7.95 -7.81
N GLU A 51 -6.09 8.15 -9.13
CA GLU A 51 -5.31 7.38 -10.13
C GLU A 51 -3.79 7.60 -10.03
N ILE A 52 -3.33 8.63 -9.32
CA ILE A 52 -1.90 8.87 -9.05
C ILE A 52 -1.24 7.66 -8.36
N ILE A 53 -2.02 6.84 -7.67
CA ILE A 53 -1.53 5.67 -6.93
C ILE A 53 -1.15 4.49 -7.83
N ASN A 54 -1.73 4.40 -9.03
CA ASN A 54 -1.67 3.18 -9.86
C ASN A 54 -0.23 2.78 -10.21
N PRO A 55 0.66 3.67 -10.69
CA PRO A 55 2.04 3.27 -11.01
C PRO A 55 2.81 2.73 -9.81
N ALA A 56 2.47 3.18 -8.60
CA ALA A 56 3.13 2.73 -7.39
C ALA A 56 2.61 1.36 -6.90
N LEU A 57 1.31 1.11 -7.04
CA LEU A 57 0.73 -0.23 -6.83
C LEU A 57 1.30 -1.24 -7.82
N ASP A 58 1.38 -0.87 -9.10
CA ASP A 58 1.93 -1.72 -10.16
C ASP A 58 3.41 -2.04 -9.89
N SER A 59 4.20 -1.06 -9.46
CA SER A 59 5.61 -1.24 -9.11
C SER A 59 5.80 -2.23 -7.97
N VAL A 60 5.02 -2.10 -6.89
CA VAL A 60 5.09 -3.02 -5.74
C VAL A 60 4.61 -4.42 -6.14
N ASN A 61 3.51 -4.51 -6.88
CA ASN A 61 2.98 -5.79 -7.34
C ASN A 61 4.00 -6.51 -8.24
N ALA A 62 4.62 -5.82 -9.19
CA ALA A 62 5.65 -6.40 -10.04
C ALA A 62 6.84 -6.94 -9.23
N ALA A 63 7.25 -6.25 -8.16
CA ALA A 63 8.31 -6.73 -7.27
C ALA A 63 7.89 -7.98 -6.47
N ILE A 64 6.63 -8.05 -6.05
CA ILE A 64 6.05 -9.23 -5.38
C ILE A 64 6.02 -10.43 -6.33
N GLN A 65 5.57 -10.25 -7.57
CA GLN A 65 5.56 -11.32 -8.57
C GLN A 65 6.97 -11.84 -8.89
N GLN A 66 7.95 -10.94 -8.93
CA GLN A 66 9.36 -11.28 -9.10
C GLN A 66 10.00 -11.86 -7.84
N LYS A 67 9.35 -11.76 -6.68
CA LYS A 67 9.85 -12.19 -5.37
C LYS A 67 11.21 -11.58 -5.04
N ASP A 68 11.42 -10.34 -5.45
CA ASP A 68 12.68 -9.62 -5.28
C ASP A 68 12.59 -8.67 -4.07
N PRO A 69 13.33 -8.93 -2.97
CA PRO A 69 13.28 -8.09 -1.77
C PRO A 69 13.78 -6.66 -1.98
N ALA A 70 14.77 -6.46 -2.86
CA ALA A 70 15.33 -5.14 -3.13
C ALA A 70 14.37 -4.30 -3.95
N LEU A 71 13.79 -4.89 -5.01
CA LEU A 71 12.73 -4.25 -5.79
C LEU A 71 11.50 -3.97 -4.91
N PHE A 72 11.12 -4.91 -4.04
CA PHE A 72 9.98 -4.72 -3.14
C PHE A 72 10.19 -3.53 -2.21
N LYS A 73 11.37 -3.42 -1.58
CA LYS A 73 11.70 -2.30 -0.70
C LYS A 73 11.64 -0.96 -1.45
N SER A 74 12.20 -0.90 -2.66
CA SER A 74 12.15 0.30 -3.50
C SER A 74 10.72 0.66 -3.90
N GLY A 75 9.93 -0.32 -4.35
CA GLY A 75 8.52 -0.13 -4.71
C GLY A 75 7.70 0.33 -3.51
N TYR A 76 7.91 -0.23 -2.32
CA TYR A 76 7.19 0.15 -1.11
C TYR A 76 7.47 1.59 -0.68
N VAL A 77 8.75 2.02 -0.77
CA VAL A 77 9.13 3.42 -0.55
C VAL A 77 8.43 4.32 -1.56
N PHE A 78 8.42 3.93 -2.84
CA PHE A 78 7.73 4.68 -3.88
C PHE A 78 6.21 4.78 -3.64
N LEU A 79 5.57 3.70 -3.20
CA LEU A 79 4.16 3.70 -2.79
C LEU A 79 3.90 4.65 -1.61
N THR A 80 4.74 4.59 -0.58
CA THR A 80 4.63 5.46 0.60
C THR A 80 4.78 6.94 0.22
N ASN A 81 5.75 7.27 -0.64
CA ASN A 81 5.92 8.63 -1.14
C ASN A 81 4.73 9.07 -2.00
N THR A 82 4.18 8.18 -2.82
CA THR A 82 2.99 8.46 -3.64
C THR A 82 1.76 8.73 -2.79
N CYS A 83 1.56 8.01 -1.67
CA CYS A 83 0.52 8.33 -0.69
C CYS A 83 0.66 9.78 -0.20
N ASN A 84 1.86 10.17 0.22
CA ASN A 84 2.13 11.52 0.72
C ASN A 84 1.97 12.60 -0.36
N ASN A 85 2.40 12.32 -1.60
CA ASN A 85 2.21 13.24 -2.73
C ASN A 85 0.73 13.46 -3.03
N CYS A 86 -0.09 12.40 -2.98
CA CYS A 86 -1.54 12.51 -3.13
C CYS A 86 -2.12 13.39 -2.02
N HIS A 87 -1.75 13.12 -0.76
CA HIS A 87 -2.20 13.93 0.39
C HIS A 87 -1.83 15.41 0.23
N HIS A 88 -0.62 15.73 -0.20
CA HIS A 88 -0.24 17.11 -0.53
C HIS A 88 -1.07 17.72 -1.67
N ALA A 89 -1.36 16.95 -2.72
CA ALA A 89 -2.07 17.45 -3.90
C ALA A 89 -3.57 17.74 -3.65
N VAL A 90 -4.10 17.30 -2.51
CA VAL A 90 -5.51 17.50 -2.13
C VAL A 90 -5.67 18.30 -0.84
N ASP A 91 -4.61 18.94 -0.33
CA ASP A 91 -4.59 19.75 0.92
C ASP A 91 -4.78 18.93 2.22
N PHE A 92 -4.28 17.68 2.24
CA PHE A 92 -4.27 16.75 3.39
C PHE A 92 -2.84 16.44 3.88
N GLU A 93 -1.86 17.32 3.66
CA GLU A 93 -0.45 17.09 3.98
C GLU A 93 -0.16 16.85 5.46
N PHE A 94 -1.09 17.22 6.36
CA PHE A 94 -1.02 16.88 7.78
C PHE A 94 -1.12 15.36 8.04
N ASN A 95 -1.66 14.59 7.11
CA ASN A 95 -1.78 13.13 7.20
C ASN A 95 -0.55 12.43 6.61
N VAL A 96 0.56 12.44 7.35
CA VAL A 96 1.84 11.88 6.88
C VAL A 96 1.91 10.37 7.06
N VAL A 97 2.08 9.64 5.95
CA VAL A 97 2.31 8.18 5.94
C VAL A 97 3.80 7.88 6.09
N LYS A 98 4.13 6.92 6.95
CA LYS A 98 5.50 6.44 7.21
C LYS A 98 5.60 4.94 6.94
N ILE A 99 6.82 4.47 6.71
CA ILE A 99 7.11 3.03 6.76
C ILE A 99 6.92 2.58 8.22
N PRO A 100 6.11 1.53 8.48
CA PRO A 100 5.83 1.12 9.85
C PRO A 100 7.05 0.44 10.49
N GLU A 101 7.32 0.79 11.74
CA GLU A 101 8.39 0.21 12.55
C GLU A 101 7.91 -0.98 13.39
N ILE A 102 6.61 -1.01 13.71
CA ILE A 102 5.93 -2.04 14.49
C ILE A 102 4.72 -2.58 13.73
N PRO A 103 4.43 -3.90 13.83
CA PRO A 103 3.26 -4.51 13.20
C PRO A 103 1.96 -3.78 13.57
N PRO A 104 1.06 -3.54 12.60
CA PRO A 104 -0.20 -2.81 12.85
C PRO A 104 -1.18 -3.61 13.72
N VAL A 105 -0.99 -4.92 13.81
CA VAL A 105 -1.82 -5.86 14.58
C VAL A 105 -0.94 -6.88 15.30
N SER A 106 -1.35 -7.31 16.49
CA SER A 106 -0.62 -8.28 17.32
C SER A 106 -1.05 -9.74 17.08
N ASN A 107 -2.14 -9.97 16.34
CA ASN A 107 -2.79 -11.26 16.16
C ASN A 107 -2.64 -11.84 14.75
N GLN A 108 -1.60 -11.44 14.01
CA GLN A 108 -1.28 -11.96 12.69
C GLN A 108 0.21 -12.29 12.60
N ASP A 109 0.55 -13.49 12.13
CA ASP A 109 1.93 -13.84 11.77
C ASP A 109 2.18 -13.43 10.31
N PHE A 110 3.27 -12.72 10.08
CA PHE A 110 3.69 -12.26 8.75
C PHE A 110 4.72 -13.20 8.12
N LYS A 111 5.23 -14.18 8.86
CA LYS A 111 6.17 -15.19 8.35
C LYS A 111 5.46 -16.23 7.50
N ILE A 112 6.25 -16.96 6.72
CA ILE A 112 5.76 -18.14 6.00
C ILE A 112 5.44 -19.23 7.02
N ASN A 113 4.20 -19.71 7.04
CA ASN A 113 3.83 -20.92 7.77
C ASN A 113 4.59 -22.11 7.17
N LYS A 114 5.40 -22.79 7.99
CA LYS A 114 6.10 -24.01 7.60
C LYS A 114 5.19 -25.22 7.67
#